data_AF-A0A836PY43-F1
#
_entry.id   AF-A0A836PY43-F1
#
_cell.length_a   1.000
_cell.length_b   1.000
_cell.length_c   1.000
_cell.angle_alpha   90.00
_cell.angle_beta   90.00
_cell.angle_gamma   90.00
#
_symmetry.space_group_name_H-M   'P 1'
#
loop_
_entity.id
_entity.type
_entity.pdbx_description
1 polymer ?
#
loop_
_entity_poly.entity_id
_entity_poly.type
_entity_poly.pdbx_seq_one_letter_code
_entity_poly.pdbx_strand_id
1 'polypeptide(L)'
;MKFKHLSRIAMTLTACSVIACTDRRQEISYSPHVDWGVDEYEFFDLTKAAVEKKFDGVLCFKHGFQRLHLIDGPHLNYLGPTFRIGFTDGKVTSVQGVFEGCKETLFRPPFSNKKDALKFAIEGLSSANASDTRTLNKLAAARKELAAVEASQ
;
A
#
# COMPACT_ATOMS: atom_id res chain seq x y z
N MET A 1 47.97 -42.72 56.17
CA MET A 1 47.62 -43.94 55.40
C MET A 1 46.45 -43.63 54.47
N LYS A 2 46.44 -44.28 53.30
CA LYS A 2 45.46 -44.29 52.19
C LYS A 2 43.98 -44.32 52.69
N PHE A 3 42.94 -43.81 52.03
CA PHE A 3 42.45 -43.97 50.64
C PHE A 3 41.44 -42.82 50.32
N LYS A 4 41.59 -42.09 49.21
CA LYS A 4 40.74 -42.16 47.99
C LYS A 4 39.27 -42.57 48.18
N HIS A 5 38.35 -41.64 47.92
CA HIS A 5 37.15 -41.94 47.12
C HIS A 5 36.68 -40.72 46.32
N LEU A 6 36.39 -41.00 45.05
CA LEU A 6 35.95 -40.09 44.01
C LEU A 6 34.50 -39.63 44.26
N SER A 7 34.20 -38.37 43.98
CA SER A 7 32.85 -37.99 43.57
C SER A 7 32.93 -37.09 42.35
N ARG A 8 32.30 -37.58 41.30
CA ARG A 8 32.23 -36.99 39.96
C ARG A 8 31.45 -35.68 40.03
N ILE A 9 32.07 -34.60 39.57
CA ILE A 9 31.38 -33.34 39.29
C ILE A 9 30.56 -33.58 38.02
N ALA A 10 29.24 -33.74 38.17
CA ALA A 10 28.31 -33.72 37.06
C ALA A 10 28.18 -32.27 36.57
N MET A 11 28.88 -31.96 35.48
CA MET A 11 28.75 -30.70 34.76
C MET A 11 27.48 -30.77 33.92
N THR A 12 26.37 -30.30 34.47
CA THR A 12 25.11 -30.11 33.73
C THR A 12 25.31 -28.96 32.74
N LEU A 13 25.59 -29.31 31.48
CA LEU A 13 25.45 -28.42 30.34
C LEU A 13 23.97 -28.06 30.22
N THR A 14 23.59 -26.88 30.73
CA THR A 14 22.31 -26.26 30.40
C THR A 14 22.37 -25.88 28.94
N ALA A 15 21.79 -26.72 28.07
CA ALA A 15 21.53 -26.37 26.69
C ALA A 15 20.62 -25.13 26.70
N CYS A 16 21.22 -23.98 26.41
CA CYS A 16 20.49 -22.77 26.09
C CYS A 16 19.81 -23.05 24.76
N SER A 17 18.58 -23.56 24.81
CA SER A 17 17.73 -23.68 23.63
C SER A 17 17.58 -22.28 23.08
N VAL A 18 18.35 -22.01 22.02
CA VAL A 18 18.15 -20.85 21.16
C VAL A 18 16.74 -21.02 20.64
N ILE A 19 15.79 -20.37 21.30
CA ILE A 19 14.46 -20.16 20.75
C ILE A 19 14.76 -19.39 19.47
N ALA A 20 14.75 -20.11 18.35
CA ALA A 20 14.67 -19.50 17.05
C ALA A 20 13.45 -18.61 17.13
N CYS A 21 13.67 -17.30 17.23
CA CYS A 21 12.69 -16.30 16.89
C CYS A 21 12.31 -16.61 15.44
N THR A 22 11.31 -17.45 15.28
CA THR A 22 10.58 -17.54 14.03
C THR A 22 9.92 -16.18 13.93
N ASP A 23 10.60 -15.29 13.21
CA ASP A 23 10.06 -14.07 12.65
C ASP A 23 8.86 -14.53 11.80
N ARG A 24 7.70 -14.71 12.45
CA ARG A 24 6.41 -14.70 11.77
C ARG A 24 6.26 -13.28 11.28
N ARG A 25 6.94 -12.96 10.17
CA ARG A 25 6.46 -11.97 9.22
C ARG A 25 5.08 -12.46 8.85
N GLN A 26 4.08 -11.89 9.51
CA GLN A 26 2.70 -12.01 9.08
C GLN A 26 2.70 -11.44 7.67
N GLU A 27 2.58 -12.32 6.67
CA GLU A 27 2.52 -11.92 5.28
C GLU A 27 1.33 -10.98 5.15
N ILE A 28 1.60 -9.69 4.95
CA ILE A 28 0.56 -8.69 4.78
C ILE A 28 -0.07 -9.01 3.42
N SER A 29 -1.23 -9.69 3.45
CA SER A 29 -2.01 -9.92 2.26
C SER A 29 -2.67 -8.60 1.86
N TYR A 30 -2.22 -8.03 0.74
CA TYR A 30 -2.84 -6.85 0.16
C TYR A 30 -4.05 -7.23 -0.68
N SER A 31 -5.04 -6.34 -0.72
CA SER A 31 -6.22 -6.50 -1.55
C SER A 31 -5.84 -6.43 -3.03
N PRO A 32 -6.45 -7.26 -3.90
CA PRO A 32 -6.33 -7.10 -5.34
C PRO A 32 -6.87 -5.72 -5.78
N HIS A 33 -6.49 -5.30 -6.98
CA HIS A 33 -6.97 -4.03 -7.53
C HIS A 33 -8.51 -4.05 -7.70
N VAL A 34 -9.13 -2.92 -7.38
CA VAL A 34 -10.57 -2.67 -7.55
C VAL A 34 -10.72 -1.29 -8.19
N ASP A 35 -11.47 -1.10 -9.25
CA ASP A 35 -11.63 0.25 -9.82
C ASP A 35 -12.52 1.12 -8.88
N TRP A 36 -11.88 2.02 -8.13
CA TRP A 36 -12.55 3.02 -7.28
C TRP A 36 -12.80 4.34 -8.04
N GLY A 37 -12.60 4.37 -9.35
CA GLY A 37 -12.64 5.58 -10.16
C GLY A 37 -11.30 6.34 -10.16
N VAL A 38 -10.55 6.29 -9.07
CA VAL A 38 -9.19 6.87 -8.94
C VAL A 38 -8.16 5.79 -8.62
N ASP A 39 -6.99 5.86 -9.25
CA ASP A 39 -5.87 4.95 -9.01
C ASP A 39 -4.63 5.66 -8.46
N GLU A 40 -3.78 4.91 -7.75
CA GLU A 40 -2.62 5.46 -7.04
C GLU A 40 -1.61 6.17 -7.94
N TYR A 41 -1.47 5.73 -9.20
CA TYR A 41 -0.51 6.33 -10.12
C TYR A 41 -0.88 7.79 -10.48
N GLU A 42 -2.15 8.15 -10.33
CA GLU A 42 -2.69 9.43 -10.78
C GLU A 42 -2.26 10.62 -9.90
N PHE A 43 -1.70 10.34 -8.72
CA PHE A 43 -1.26 11.35 -7.76
C PHE A 43 0.21 11.73 -7.91
N PHE A 44 1.07 10.83 -8.40
CA PHE A 44 2.52 11.04 -8.44
C PHE A 44 2.90 12.33 -9.18
N ASP A 45 3.92 13.01 -8.66
CA ASP A 45 4.47 14.27 -9.16
C ASP A 45 3.54 15.48 -9.09
N LEU A 46 2.31 15.32 -8.59
CA LEU A 46 1.39 16.43 -8.34
C LEU A 46 1.74 17.15 -7.04
N THR A 47 1.57 18.46 -7.03
CA THR A 47 1.56 19.23 -5.77
C THR A 47 0.22 19.07 -5.07
N LYS A 48 0.14 19.41 -3.78
CA LYS A 48 -1.13 19.38 -3.04
C LYS A 48 -2.24 20.16 -3.76
N ALA A 49 -1.95 21.38 -4.21
CA ALA A 49 -2.91 22.21 -4.96
C ALA A 49 -3.31 21.58 -6.31
N ALA A 50 -2.38 20.88 -6.98
CA ALA A 50 -2.69 20.17 -8.22
C ALA A 50 -3.57 18.94 -7.98
N VAL A 51 -3.38 18.23 -6.86
CA VAL A 51 -4.27 17.14 -6.43
C VAL A 51 -5.66 17.69 -6.13
N GLU A 52 -5.78 18.76 -5.33
CA GLU A 52 -7.06 19.42 -5.02
C GLU A 52 -7.81 19.83 -6.29
N LYS A 53 -7.09 20.43 -7.25
CA LYS A 53 -7.67 20.85 -8.53
C LYS A 53 -8.07 19.68 -9.43
N LYS A 54 -7.23 18.64 -9.53
CA LYS A 54 -7.46 17.49 -10.43
C LYS A 54 -8.67 16.67 -9.99
N PHE A 55 -8.84 16.50 -8.68
CA PHE A 55 -9.89 15.67 -8.11
C PHE A 55 -11.00 16.49 -7.44
N ASP A 56 -11.14 17.76 -7.82
CA ASP A 56 -12.26 18.59 -7.37
C ASP A 56 -13.59 17.91 -7.69
N GLY A 57 -14.53 17.91 -6.75
CA GLY A 57 -15.79 17.17 -6.87
C GLY A 57 -15.68 15.64 -6.72
N VAL A 58 -14.48 15.06 -6.60
CA VAL A 58 -14.27 13.60 -6.46
C VAL A 58 -13.61 13.24 -5.14
N LEU A 59 -12.48 13.88 -4.81
CA LEU A 59 -11.73 13.68 -3.57
C LEU A 59 -11.60 14.98 -2.78
N CYS A 60 -11.64 14.89 -1.45
CA CYS A 60 -11.28 15.99 -0.57
C CYS A 60 -10.17 15.57 0.41
N PHE A 61 -9.28 16.50 0.73
CA PHE A 61 -8.35 16.33 1.85
C PHE A 61 -9.12 16.42 3.16
N LYS A 62 -8.84 15.50 4.09
CA LYS A 62 -9.28 15.71 5.48
C LYS A 62 -8.52 16.93 6.04
N HIS A 63 -9.24 17.82 6.71
CA HIS A 63 -8.72 19.11 7.18
C HIS A 63 -7.44 18.92 8.02
N GLY A 64 -6.29 19.42 7.53
CA GLY A 64 -4.99 19.31 8.22
C GLY A 64 -4.26 17.97 8.06
N PHE A 65 -4.73 17.04 7.22
CA PHE A 65 -4.11 15.70 7.06
C PHE A 65 -3.59 15.44 5.64
N GLN A 66 -2.71 14.43 5.55
CA GLN A 66 -2.17 13.85 4.31
C GLN A 66 -3.07 12.73 3.72
N ARG A 67 -4.35 12.70 4.11
CA ARG A 67 -5.31 11.68 3.72
C ARG A 67 -6.40 12.30 2.84
N LEU A 68 -6.67 11.66 1.70
CA LEU A 68 -7.82 11.99 0.84
C LEU A 68 -8.94 10.97 1.01
N HIS A 69 -10.18 11.47 0.95
CA HIS A 69 -11.41 10.68 0.99
C HIS A 69 -12.28 11.07 -0.21
N LEU A 70 -13.17 10.18 -0.67
CA LEU A 70 -14.19 10.58 -1.66
C LEU A 70 -15.18 11.57 -1.03
N ILE A 71 -15.64 12.55 -1.81
CA ILE A 71 -16.43 13.69 -1.31
C ILE A 71 -17.80 13.29 -0.73
N ASP A 72 -18.40 12.19 -1.19
CA ASP A 72 -19.71 11.71 -0.69
C ASP A 72 -19.67 11.06 0.70
N GLY A 73 -18.57 11.25 1.43
CA GLY A 73 -18.33 10.67 2.73
C GLY A 73 -18.63 11.57 3.92
N PRO A 74 -19.28 11.10 5.00
CA PRO A 74 -19.38 11.89 6.23
C PRO A 74 -17.98 12.17 6.79
N HIS A 75 -17.59 13.45 6.85
CA HIS A 75 -16.23 13.92 7.19
C HIS A 75 -15.63 13.40 8.51
N LEU A 76 -16.47 12.90 9.43
CA LEU A 76 -16.04 12.39 10.74
C LEU A 76 -16.02 10.86 10.83
N ASN A 77 -16.73 10.14 9.97
CA ASN A 77 -16.90 8.68 10.02
C ASN A 77 -16.91 8.03 8.62
N TYR A 78 -16.13 8.56 7.68
CA TYR A 78 -16.14 8.05 6.31
C TYR A 78 -15.71 6.60 6.27
N LEU A 79 -16.54 5.78 5.62
CA LEU A 79 -16.25 4.41 5.26
C LEU A 79 -16.20 4.34 3.75
N GLY A 80 -15.08 3.85 3.22
CA GLY A 80 -14.87 3.72 1.79
C GLY A 80 -13.42 3.95 1.36
N PRO A 81 -13.19 4.13 0.05
CA PRO A 81 -11.88 4.41 -0.53
C PRO A 81 -11.24 5.70 0.01
N THR A 82 -10.04 5.54 0.55
CA THR A 82 -9.17 6.62 1.00
C THR A 82 -7.78 6.43 0.44
N PHE A 83 -7.04 7.53 0.30
CA PHE A 83 -5.65 7.51 -0.16
C PHE A 83 -4.77 8.18 0.88
N ARG A 84 -3.72 7.47 1.32
CA ARG A 84 -2.64 8.03 2.14
C ARG A 84 -1.54 8.50 1.20
N ILE A 85 -1.16 9.77 1.30
CA ILE A 85 -0.24 10.40 0.35
C ILE A 85 0.97 10.98 1.08
N GLY A 86 2.18 10.59 0.68
CA GLY A 86 3.42 11.21 1.12
C GLY A 86 3.90 12.27 0.15
N PHE A 87 4.48 13.34 0.70
CA PHE A 87 5.05 14.44 -0.07
C PHE A 87 6.56 14.56 0.18
N THR A 88 7.31 14.78 -0.89
CA THR A 88 8.71 15.23 -0.87
C THR A 88 8.84 16.43 -1.79
N ASP A 89 9.51 17.49 -1.36
CA ASP A 89 9.69 18.74 -2.13
C ASP A 89 8.36 19.30 -2.69
N GLY A 90 7.30 19.18 -1.90
CA GLY A 90 5.96 19.67 -2.25
C GLY A 90 5.21 18.83 -3.28
N LYS A 91 5.77 17.70 -3.75
CA LYS A 91 5.16 16.78 -4.71
C LYS A 91 4.86 15.42 -4.09
N VAL A 92 3.86 14.73 -4.62
CA VAL A 92 3.53 13.37 -4.20
C VAL A 92 4.62 12.39 -4.62
N THR A 93 5.15 11.65 -3.65
CA THR A 93 6.18 10.62 -3.83
C THR A 93 5.80 9.26 -3.26
N SER A 94 4.71 9.17 -2.50
CA SER A 94 4.15 7.89 -2.10
C SER A 94 2.64 7.93 -2.00
N VAL A 95 2.00 6.79 -2.32
CA VAL A 95 0.55 6.65 -2.30
C VAL A 95 0.18 5.25 -1.83
N GLN A 96 -0.84 5.15 -0.98
CA GLN A 96 -1.45 3.88 -0.60
C GLN A 96 -2.98 4.03 -0.61
N GLY A 97 -3.66 3.23 -1.43
CA GLY A 97 -5.11 3.06 -1.37
C GLY A 97 -5.53 2.22 -0.17
N VAL A 98 -6.54 2.68 0.55
CA VAL A 98 -7.09 2.03 1.75
C VAL A 98 -8.61 2.12 1.70
N PHE A 99 -9.29 0.98 1.78
CA PHE A 99 -10.73 0.95 1.99
C PHE A 99 -11.02 0.82 3.48
N GLU A 100 -11.55 1.88 4.09
CA GLU A 100 -11.93 1.90 5.51
C GLU A 100 -13.36 1.33 5.64
N GLY A 101 -13.51 0.10 6.15
CA GLY A 101 -14.81 -0.53 6.43
C GLY A 101 -15.09 -0.63 7.93
N CYS A 102 -16.37 -0.82 8.32
CA CYS A 102 -16.77 -0.94 9.74
C CYS A 102 -16.08 -2.08 10.50
N LYS A 103 -15.79 -3.19 9.79
CA LYS A 103 -15.33 -4.44 10.41
C LYS A 103 -13.90 -4.81 9.99
N GLU A 104 -13.51 -4.42 8.78
CA GLU A 104 -12.20 -4.72 8.21
C GLU A 104 -11.74 -3.54 7.36
N THR A 105 -10.43 -3.30 7.36
CA THR A 105 -9.77 -2.32 6.51
C THR A 105 -8.98 -3.07 5.44
N LEU A 106 -9.24 -2.78 4.17
CA LEU A 106 -8.50 -3.39 3.06
C LEU A 106 -7.39 -2.43 2.63
N PHE A 107 -6.17 -2.95 2.58
CA PHE A 107 -5.00 -2.20 2.14
C PHE A 107 -4.60 -2.65 0.74
N ARG A 108 -4.32 -1.68 -0.12
CA ARG A 108 -3.49 -1.92 -1.31
C ARG A 108 -2.02 -1.80 -0.96
N PRO A 109 -1.13 -2.32 -1.81
CA PRO A 109 0.30 -2.11 -1.65
C PRO A 109 0.63 -0.62 -1.57
N PRO A 110 1.56 -0.19 -0.70
CA PRO A 110 2.08 1.16 -0.75
C PRO A 110 3.03 1.30 -1.94
N PHE A 111 2.84 2.33 -2.75
CA PHE A 111 3.71 2.64 -3.89
C PHE A 111 4.61 3.83 -3.57
N SER A 112 5.89 3.71 -3.88
CA SER A 112 6.90 4.79 -3.78
C SER A 112 7.29 5.38 -5.13
N ASN A 113 6.74 4.83 -6.22
CA ASN A 113 6.97 5.33 -7.56
C ASN A 113 5.76 5.07 -8.45
N LYS A 114 5.63 5.92 -9.48
CA LYS A 114 4.53 5.90 -10.43
C LYS A 114 4.47 4.62 -11.28
N LYS A 115 5.63 4.07 -11.62
CA LYS A 115 5.77 2.89 -12.49
C LYS A 115 5.12 1.65 -11.87
N ASP A 116 5.38 1.39 -10.59
CA ASP A 116 4.83 0.22 -9.91
C ASP A 116 3.33 0.38 -9.66
N ALA A 117 2.86 1.59 -9.35
CA ALA A 117 1.43 1.89 -9.25
C ALA A 117 0.70 1.66 -10.60
N LEU A 118 1.30 2.06 -11.72
CA LEU A 118 0.76 1.81 -13.06
C LEU A 118 0.67 0.32 -13.38
N LYS A 119 1.71 -0.46 -13.07
CA LYS A 119 1.71 -1.91 -13.28
C LYS A 119 0.60 -2.60 -12.50
N PHE A 120 0.43 -2.23 -11.23
CA PHE A 120 -0.64 -2.75 -10.39
C PHE A 120 -2.03 -2.42 -10.95
N ALA A 121 -2.26 -1.18 -11.38
CA ALA A 121 -3.52 -0.78 -12.00
C ALA A 121 -3.78 -1.54 -13.31
N ILE A 122 -2.77 -1.69 -14.18
CA ILE A 122 -2.89 -2.42 -15.45
C ILE A 122 -3.23 -3.90 -15.21
N GLU A 123 -2.58 -4.55 -14.24
CA GLU A 123 -2.88 -5.94 -13.88
C GLU A 123 -4.34 -6.09 -13.44
N GLY A 124 -4.79 -5.21 -12.53
CA GLY A 124 -6.16 -5.14 -12.07
C GLY A 124 -7.18 -4.96 -13.18
N LEU A 125 -7.01 -3.90 -13.96
CA LEU A 125 -7.91 -3.55 -15.06
C LEU A 125 -7.90 -4.59 -16.19
N SER A 126 -6.78 -5.31 -16.40
CA SER A 126 -6.72 -6.38 -17.40
C SER A 126 -7.47 -7.64 -16.97
N SER A 127 -7.64 -7.84 -15.65
CA SER A 127 -8.44 -8.94 -15.09
C SER A 127 -9.94 -8.63 -14.98
N ALA A 128 -10.32 -7.36 -15.14
CA ALA A 128 -11.70 -6.91 -15.09
C ALA A 128 -12.48 -7.25 -16.38
N ASN A 129 -13.81 -7.15 -16.32
CA ASN A 129 -14.69 -7.51 -17.44
C ASN A 129 -14.38 -6.66 -18.70
N ALA A 130 -13.91 -7.33 -19.76
CA ALA A 130 -13.43 -6.71 -20.99
C ALA A 130 -14.51 -5.99 -21.84
N SER A 131 -15.78 -5.99 -21.42
CA SER A 131 -16.88 -5.32 -22.11
C SER A 131 -17.19 -3.91 -21.58
N ASP A 132 -16.64 -3.52 -20.42
CA ASP A 132 -16.85 -2.19 -19.87
C ASP A 132 -15.94 -1.15 -20.57
N THR A 133 -16.56 -0.23 -21.31
CA THR A 133 -15.85 0.83 -22.04
C THR A 133 -15.05 1.73 -21.10
N ARG A 134 -15.50 1.97 -19.86
CA ARG A 134 -14.74 2.77 -18.89
C ARG A 134 -13.43 2.08 -18.53
N THR A 135 -13.50 0.80 -18.17
CA THR A 135 -12.34 -0.04 -17.85
C THR A 135 -11.37 -0.12 -19.03
N LEU A 136 -11.86 -0.32 -20.26
CA LEU A 136 -11.02 -0.36 -21.47
C LEU A 136 -10.28 0.96 -21.71
N ASN A 137 -10.97 2.09 -21.58
CA ASN A 137 -10.36 3.41 -21.75
C ASN A 137 -9.30 3.68 -20.69
N LYS A 138 -9.59 3.32 -19.43
CA LYS A 138 -8.66 3.48 -18.30
C LYS A 138 -7.41 2.61 -18.48
N LEU A 139 -7.60 1.35 -18.89
CA LEU A 139 -6.51 0.43 -19.21
C LEU A 139 -5.62 0.96 -20.33
N ALA A 140 -6.21 1.48 -21.42
CA ALA A 140 -5.47 2.07 -22.52
C ALA A 140 -4.65 3.30 -22.09
N ALA A 141 -5.25 4.18 -21.28
CA ALA A 141 -4.57 5.34 -20.71
C ALA A 141 -3.41 4.94 -19.81
N ALA A 142 -3.62 3.99 -18.89
CA ALA A 142 -2.58 3.51 -17.98
C ALA A 142 -1.40 2.87 -18.74
N ARG A 143 -1.67 2.07 -19.79
CA ARG A 143 -0.60 1.50 -20.64
C ARG A 143 0.19 2.58 -21.38
N LYS A 144 -0.49 3.58 -21.93
CA LYS A 144 0.17 4.72 -22.59
C LYS A 144 1.06 5.49 -21.63
N GLU A 145 0.60 5.72 -20.41
CA GLU A 145 1.34 6.43 -19.38
C GLU A 145 2.55 5.62 -18.87
N LEU A 146 2.40 4.30 -18.71
CA LEU A 146 3.53 3.42 -18.37
C LEU A 146 4.63 3.49 -19.43
N ALA A 147 4.28 3.43 -20.72
CA ALA A 147 5.24 3.55 -21.80
C ALA A 147 5.97 4.91 -21.78
N ALA A 148 5.28 6.00 -21.45
CA ALA A 148 5.88 7.32 -21.32
C ALA A 148 6.85 7.42 -20.13
N VAL A 149 6.50 6.82 -18.99
CA VAL A 149 7.38 6.75 -17.81
C VAL A 149 8.63 5.93 -18.12
N GLU A 150 8.48 4.79 -18.79
CA GLU A 150 9.60 3.92 -19.17
C GLU A 150 10.53 4.54 -20.21
N ALA A 151 10.01 5.39 -21.10
CA ALA A 151 10.82 6.11 -22.08
C ALA A 151 11.58 7.32 -21.51
N SER A 152 11.23 7.77 -20.30
CA SER A 152 11.82 8.94 -19.65
C SER A 152 12.91 8.59 -18.62
N GLN A 153 13.21 7.30 -18.46
CA GLN A 153 14.24 6.73 -17.58
C GLN A 153 15.45 6.28 -18.39
#